data_AF-A0A0F2JHP9-F1
#
_entry.id   AF-A0A0F2JHP9-F1
#
_cell.length_a   1.000
_cell.length_b   1.000
_cell.length_c   1.000
_cell.angle_alpha   90.00
_cell.angle_beta   90.00
_cell.angle_gamma   90.00
#
_symmetry.space_group_name_H-M   'P 1'
#
loop_
_entity.id
_entity.type
_entity.pdbx_description
1 polymer ?
#
loop_
_entity_poly.entity_id
_entity_poly.type
_entity_poly.pdbx_seq_one_letter_code
_entity_poly.pdbx_strand_id
1 'polypeptide(L)'
;MDYYRNFFESELFKKIISLLLLVIILISIRPMMNLLLLTFMFSFILYGMQNYIFKKIVKLIPINRTGITFAIFILLASTIVFVIYKYVPILTKQLLYIGVQLSNFDINNYEGVINPHIREAISTNIQSYVVAGGTYLIHSVTNIWEFSINIFIALILSLFLIVEKDTTIIFLNKFAFSKVGFIYIYYKKLGKNFVNSFAKVIETQFLISLINTILTAISLSILGFIK
;
A
#
# COMPACT_ATOMS: atom_id res chain seq x y z
N MET A 1 37.80 24.72 -23.13
CA MET A 1 36.33 24.92 -23.24
C MET A 1 35.63 23.67 -23.80
N ASP A 2 36.27 22.86 -24.67
CA ASP A 2 35.64 21.68 -25.27
C ASP A 2 35.49 20.45 -24.35
N TYR A 3 36.36 20.31 -23.34
CA TYR A 3 36.30 19.18 -22.41
C TYR A 3 35.04 19.17 -21.53
N TYR A 4 34.60 20.36 -21.07
CA TYR A 4 33.36 20.51 -20.31
C TYR A 4 32.14 20.20 -21.18
N ARG A 5 32.14 20.64 -22.45
CA ARG A 5 31.04 20.37 -23.40
C ARG A 5 30.85 18.88 -23.66
N ASN A 6 31.95 18.13 -23.83
CA ASN A 6 31.93 16.68 -23.99
C ASN A 6 31.47 15.92 -22.73
N PHE A 7 31.74 16.46 -21.53
CA PHE A 7 31.29 15.86 -20.27
C PHE A 7 29.76 15.97 -20.11
N PHE A 8 29.17 17.14 -20.40
CA PHE A 8 27.73 17.37 -20.35
C PHE A 8 26.95 16.60 -21.44
N GLU A 9 27.58 16.31 -22.57
CA GLU A 9 26.96 15.51 -23.64
C GLU A 9 27.09 14.00 -23.42
N SER A 10 27.89 13.57 -22.44
CA SER A 10 28.11 12.16 -22.14
C SER A 10 26.83 11.45 -21.68
N GLU A 11 26.63 10.23 -22.18
CA GLU A 11 25.48 9.39 -21.81
C GLU A 11 25.45 9.05 -20.31
N LEU A 12 26.60 9.07 -19.63
CA LEU A 12 26.67 8.89 -18.18
C LEU A 12 26.14 10.11 -17.43
N PHE A 13 26.52 11.32 -17.84
CA PHE A 13 26.02 12.55 -17.22
C PHE A 13 24.49 12.65 -17.33
N LYS A 14 23.92 12.37 -18.51
CA LYS A 14 22.47 12.34 -18.73
C LYS A 14 21.72 11.33 -17.85
N LYS A 15 22.33 10.18 -17.56
CA LYS A 15 21.75 9.17 -16.65
C LYS A 15 21.80 9.64 -15.19
N ILE A 16 22.94 10.18 -14.76
CA ILE A 16 23.13 10.69 -13.40
C ILE A 16 22.16 11.84 -13.11
N ILE A 17 22.06 12.83 -14.01
CA ILE A 17 21.14 13.95 -13.82
C ILE A 17 19.67 13.47 -13.81
N SER A 18 19.30 12.49 -14.65
CA SER A 18 17.95 11.92 -14.65
C SER A 18 17.63 11.19 -13.35
N LEU A 19 18.59 10.43 -12.81
CA LEU A 19 18.42 9.71 -11.54
C LEU A 19 18.36 10.69 -10.36
N LEU A 20 19.22 11.70 -10.33
CA LEU A 20 19.23 12.73 -9.29
C LEU A 20 17.90 13.52 -9.30
N LEU A 21 17.39 13.88 -10.47
CA LEU A 21 16.07 14.50 -10.61
C LEU A 21 14.96 13.58 -10.07
N LEU A 22 15.02 12.27 -10.34
CA LEU A 22 14.04 11.31 -9.84
C LEU A 22 14.05 11.25 -8.30
N VAL A 23 15.23 11.23 -7.69
CA VAL A 23 15.38 11.22 -6.23
C VAL A 23 14.82 12.51 -5.62
N ILE A 24 15.09 13.67 -6.23
CA ILE A 24 14.51 14.95 -5.78
C ILE A 24 12.98 14.92 -5.85
N ILE A 25 12.41 14.40 -6.94
CA ILE A 25 10.96 14.25 -7.09
C ILE A 25 10.40 13.33 -5.99
N LEU A 26 11.05 12.19 -5.73
CA LEU A 26 10.63 11.24 -4.69
C LEU A 26 10.68 11.83 -3.27
N ILE A 27 11.72 12.61 -2.96
CA ILE A 27 11.82 13.31 -1.67
C ILE A 27 10.73 14.38 -1.55
N SER A 28 10.46 15.11 -2.64
CA SER A 28 9.44 16.17 -2.67
C SER A 28 8.03 15.61 -2.41
N ILE A 29 7.73 14.41 -2.93
CA ILE A 29 6.43 13.76 -2.75
C ILE A 29 6.37 12.82 -1.52
N ARG A 30 7.42 12.79 -0.68
CA ARG A 30 7.48 11.94 0.52
C ARG A 30 6.23 12.00 1.41
N PRO A 31 5.60 13.17 1.67
CA PRO A 31 4.39 13.23 2.50
C PRO A 31 3.21 12.46 1.90
N MET A 32 3.16 12.33 0.58
CA MET A 32 2.09 11.66 -0.16
C MET A 32 2.49 10.26 -0.64
N MET A 33 3.59 9.70 -0.10
CA MET A 33 4.11 8.40 -0.54
C MET A 33 3.09 7.28 -0.36
N ASN A 34 2.34 7.27 0.74
CA ASN A 34 1.27 6.30 0.98
C ASN A 34 0.21 6.35 -0.13
N LEU A 35 -0.26 7.56 -0.47
CA LEU A 35 -1.25 7.77 -1.51
C LEU A 35 -0.71 7.33 -2.88
N LEU A 36 0.53 7.68 -3.21
CA LEU A 36 1.18 7.31 -4.47
C LEU A 36 1.34 5.80 -4.61
N LEU A 37 1.86 5.13 -3.56
CA LEU A 37 2.06 3.69 -3.56
C LEU A 37 0.73 2.94 -3.64
N LEU A 38 -0.29 3.37 -2.90
CA LEU A 38 -1.63 2.79 -2.98
C LEU A 38 -2.23 2.99 -4.37
N THR A 39 -2.11 4.19 -4.96
CA THR A 39 -2.61 4.48 -6.30
C THR A 39 -1.92 3.60 -7.33
N PHE A 40 -0.60 3.42 -7.21
CA PHE A 40 0.19 2.52 -8.06
C PHE A 40 -0.25 1.06 -7.90
N MET A 41 -0.40 0.57 -6.66
CA MET A 41 -0.85 -0.80 -6.38
C MET A 41 -2.23 -1.06 -6.97
N PHE A 42 -3.21 -0.18 -6.70
CA PHE A 42 -4.55 -0.32 -7.26
C PHE A 42 -4.53 -0.24 -8.79
N SER A 43 -3.79 0.72 -9.36
CA SER A 43 -3.68 0.81 -10.82
C SER A 43 -3.09 -0.45 -11.43
N PHE A 44 -2.06 -1.03 -10.80
CA PHE A 44 -1.42 -2.25 -11.25
C PHE A 44 -2.37 -3.46 -11.20
N ILE A 45 -3.04 -3.67 -10.06
CA ILE A 45 -3.98 -4.77 -9.86
C ILE A 45 -5.18 -4.63 -10.81
N LEU A 46 -5.80 -3.45 -10.84
CA LEU A 46 -6.99 -3.18 -11.65
C LEU A 46 -6.71 -3.30 -13.14
N TYR A 47 -5.60 -2.74 -13.61
CA TYR A 47 -5.19 -2.90 -15.01
C TYR A 47 -4.91 -4.37 -15.35
N GLY A 48 -4.27 -5.12 -14.45
CA GLY A 48 -4.07 -6.56 -14.58
C GLY A 48 -5.38 -7.34 -14.71
N MET A 49 -6.32 -7.08 -13.80
CA MET A 49 -7.66 -7.67 -13.80
C MET A 49 -8.45 -7.32 -15.07
N GLN A 50 -8.47 -6.04 -15.46
CA GLN A 50 -9.13 -5.57 -16.68
C GLN A 50 -8.58 -6.30 -17.91
N ASN A 51 -7.26 -6.42 -18.05
CA ASN A 51 -6.64 -7.06 -19.19
C ASN A 51 -6.86 -8.58 -19.21
N TYR A 52 -6.88 -9.22 -18.03
CA TYR A 52 -7.21 -10.64 -17.89
C TYR A 52 -8.67 -10.92 -18.28
N ILE A 53 -9.59 -10.11 -17.77
CA ILE A 53 -11.02 -10.19 -18.07
C ILE A 53 -11.27 -9.92 -19.55
N PHE A 54 -10.67 -8.86 -20.11
CA PHE A 54 -10.81 -8.53 -21.54
C PHE A 54 -10.38 -9.71 -22.43
N LYS A 55 -9.24 -10.35 -22.13
CA LYS A 55 -8.76 -11.50 -22.92
C LYS A 55 -9.66 -12.73 -22.85
N LYS A 56 -10.33 -12.96 -21.70
CA LYS A 56 -11.21 -14.12 -21.50
C LYS A 56 -12.66 -13.89 -21.91
N ILE A 57 -13.22 -12.71 -21.65
CA ILE A 57 -14.65 -12.42 -21.80
C ILE A 57 -15.00 -11.85 -23.18
N VAL A 58 -14.09 -11.15 -23.86
CA VAL A 58 -14.35 -10.62 -25.23
C VAL A 58 -14.58 -11.73 -26.25
N LYS A 59 -14.08 -12.95 -25.99
CA LYS A 59 -14.41 -14.13 -26.81
C LYS A 59 -15.89 -14.53 -26.71
N LEU A 60 -16.61 -14.10 -25.67
CA LEU A 60 -17.98 -14.48 -25.37
C LEU A 60 -19.00 -13.35 -25.65
N ILE A 61 -18.61 -12.07 -25.50
CA ILE A 61 -19.49 -10.92 -25.72
C ILE A 61 -18.73 -9.74 -26.36
N PRO A 62 -19.20 -9.15 -27.47
CA PRO A 62 -18.57 -7.98 -28.10
C PRO A 62 -18.88 -6.70 -27.30
N ILE A 63 -18.18 -6.47 -26.19
CA ILE A 63 -18.33 -5.28 -25.35
C ILE A 63 -17.17 -4.30 -25.60
N ASN A 64 -17.47 -3.00 -25.65
CA ASN A 64 -16.46 -1.95 -25.75
C ASN A 64 -15.54 -1.94 -24.51
N ARG A 65 -14.22 -1.79 -24.73
CA ARG A 65 -13.18 -1.76 -23.67
C ARG A 65 -13.54 -0.81 -22.53
N THR A 66 -14.04 0.38 -22.86
CA THR A 66 -14.35 1.42 -21.88
C THR A 66 -15.48 1.00 -20.92
N GLY A 67 -16.50 0.29 -21.42
CA GLY A 67 -17.61 -0.19 -20.59
C GLY A 67 -17.19 -1.26 -19.58
N ILE A 68 -16.30 -2.18 -19.99
CA ILE A 68 -15.72 -3.20 -19.10
C ILE A 68 -14.90 -2.53 -17.98
N THR A 69 -14.12 -1.50 -18.31
CA THR A 69 -13.33 -0.74 -17.32
C THR A 69 -14.24 -0.12 -16.26
N PHE A 70 -15.31 0.55 -16.68
CA PHE A 70 -16.27 1.17 -15.76
C PHE A 70 -16.99 0.14 -14.89
N ALA A 71 -17.42 -0.99 -15.46
CA ALA A 71 -18.12 -2.04 -14.73
C ALA A 71 -17.23 -2.70 -13.65
N ILE A 72 -15.99 -3.08 -14.01
CA ILE A 72 -15.02 -3.65 -13.07
C ILE A 72 -14.72 -2.64 -11.95
N PHE A 73 -14.57 -1.37 -12.32
CA PHE A 73 -14.27 -0.34 -11.36
C PHE A 73 -15.42 -0.13 -10.37
N ILE A 74 -16.66 0.03 -10.85
CA ILE A 74 -17.83 0.23 -9.98
C ILE A 74 -17.97 -0.94 -9.01
N LEU A 75 -17.83 -2.19 -9.49
CA LEU A 75 -17.92 -3.37 -8.66
C LEU A 75 -16.83 -3.39 -7.55
N LEU A 76 -15.58 -3.13 -7.93
CA LEU A 76 -14.46 -3.19 -7.01
C LEU A 76 -14.43 -2.00 -6.03
N ALA A 77 -14.73 -0.79 -6.52
CA ALA A 77 -14.89 0.40 -5.68
C ALA A 77 -15.99 0.20 -4.65
N SER A 78 -17.16 -0.31 -5.06
CA SER A 78 -18.27 -0.61 -4.15
C SER A 78 -17.87 -1.64 -3.10
N THR A 79 -17.14 -2.68 -3.48
CA THR A 79 -16.63 -3.70 -2.55
C THR A 79 -15.69 -3.10 -1.51
N ILE A 80 -14.73 -2.29 -1.93
CA ILE A 80 -13.76 -1.66 -1.01
C ILE A 80 -14.46 -0.64 -0.10
N VAL A 81 -15.34 0.20 -0.64
CA VAL A 81 -16.11 1.16 0.17
C VAL A 81 -16.99 0.43 1.18
N PHE A 82 -17.64 -0.66 0.79
CA PHE A 82 -18.41 -1.49 1.71
C PHE A 82 -17.53 -2.09 2.82
N VAL A 83 -16.35 -2.59 2.48
CA VAL A 83 -15.40 -3.13 3.47
C VAL A 83 -14.95 -2.05 4.45
N ILE A 84 -14.59 -0.86 3.95
CA ILE A 84 -14.19 0.27 4.79
C ILE A 84 -15.34 0.65 5.73
N TYR A 85 -16.53 0.87 5.17
CA TYR A 85 -17.70 1.29 5.93
C TYR A 85 -18.09 0.29 7.03
N LYS A 86 -18.04 -1.01 6.73
CA LYS A 86 -18.47 -2.05 7.67
C LYS A 86 -17.40 -2.44 8.67
N TYR A 87 -16.18 -2.70 8.22
CA TYR A 87 -15.15 -3.34 9.04
C TYR A 87 -14.26 -2.34 9.79
N VAL A 88 -13.96 -1.16 9.23
CA VAL A 88 -13.12 -0.17 9.92
C VAL A 88 -13.74 0.26 11.25
N PRO A 89 -15.05 0.58 11.35
CA PRO A 89 -15.65 0.95 12.64
C PRO A 89 -15.63 -0.18 13.67
N ILE A 90 -15.79 -1.44 13.23
CA ILE A 90 -15.73 -2.61 14.11
C ILE A 90 -14.32 -2.75 14.69
N LEU A 91 -13.30 -2.66 13.83
CA LEU A 91 -11.90 -2.70 14.23
C LEU A 91 -11.56 -1.57 15.20
N THR A 92 -12.01 -0.34 14.92
CA THR A 92 -11.84 0.81 15.81
C THR A 92 -12.41 0.55 17.20
N LYS A 93 -13.65 0.05 17.30
CA LYS A 93 -14.27 -0.25 18.60
C LYS A 93 -13.49 -1.31 19.38
N GLN A 94 -13.05 -2.37 18.70
CA GLN A 94 -12.30 -3.45 19.34
C GLN A 94 -10.92 -2.99 19.82
N LEU A 95 -10.20 -2.23 19.00
CA LEU A 95 -8.89 -1.68 19.37
C LEU A 95 -8.98 -0.67 20.49
N LEU A 96 -10.00 0.21 20.49
CA LEU A 96 -10.26 1.11 21.60
C LEU A 96 -10.60 0.35 22.88
N TYR A 97 -11.44 -0.67 22.79
CA TYR A 97 -11.80 -1.50 23.94
C TYR A 97 -10.56 -2.14 24.57
N ILE A 98 -9.75 -2.85 23.78
CA ILE A 98 -8.51 -3.47 24.26
C ILE A 98 -7.53 -2.41 24.76
N GLY A 99 -7.37 -1.32 24.01
CA GLY A 99 -6.46 -0.23 24.34
C GLY A 99 -6.79 0.41 25.69
N VAL A 100 -8.06 0.71 25.97
CA VAL A 100 -8.52 1.26 27.24
C VAL A 100 -8.34 0.26 28.39
N GLN A 101 -8.65 -1.02 28.15
CA GLN A 101 -8.47 -2.08 29.16
C GLN A 101 -7.01 -2.24 29.57
N LEU A 102 -6.07 -2.19 28.61
CA LEU A 102 -4.63 -2.28 28.88
C LEU A 102 -4.06 -0.97 29.44
N SER A 103 -4.56 0.19 28.99
CA SER A 103 -4.12 1.51 29.48
C SER A 103 -4.53 1.75 30.94
N ASN A 104 -5.67 1.20 31.36
CA ASN A 104 -6.14 1.23 32.75
C ASN A 104 -5.68 0.01 33.58
N PHE A 105 -4.77 -0.82 33.05
CA PHE A 105 -4.29 -2.00 33.77
C PHE A 105 -3.46 -1.59 34.98
N ASP A 106 -3.90 -2.05 36.15
CA ASP A 106 -3.16 -1.89 37.41
C ASP A 106 -2.97 -3.25 38.08
N ILE A 107 -1.70 -3.64 38.27
CA ILE A 107 -1.33 -4.91 38.89
C ILE A 107 -1.74 -4.97 40.37
N ASN A 108 -1.88 -3.80 41.01
CA ASN A 108 -2.27 -3.69 42.41
C ASN A 108 -3.74 -4.10 42.64
N ASN A 109 -4.56 -4.17 41.59
CA ASN A 109 -5.93 -4.68 41.71
C ASN A 109 -6.00 -6.22 41.83
N TYR A 110 -4.87 -6.93 41.76
CA TYR A 110 -4.79 -8.41 41.75
C TYR A 110 -4.04 -8.99 42.97
N GLU A 111 -4.08 -8.30 44.11
CA GLU A 111 -3.34 -8.61 45.34
C GLU A 111 -3.50 -10.05 45.87
N GLY A 112 -4.61 -10.73 45.58
CA GLY A 112 -4.88 -12.10 46.06
C GLY A 112 -4.40 -13.24 45.15
N VAL A 113 -3.93 -12.95 43.93
CA VAL A 113 -3.68 -13.97 42.89
C VAL A 113 -2.20 -14.13 42.56
N ILE A 114 -1.37 -13.13 42.88
CA ILE A 114 0.04 -13.06 42.47
C ILE A 114 0.93 -13.08 43.72
N ASN A 115 1.91 -13.98 43.74
CA ASN A 115 2.90 -14.05 44.83
C ASN A 115 3.60 -12.68 45.00
N PRO A 116 3.74 -12.15 46.23
CA PRO A 116 4.29 -10.83 46.50
C PRO A 116 5.70 -10.59 45.92
N HIS A 117 6.55 -11.62 45.84
CA HIS A 117 7.89 -11.51 45.24
C HIS A 117 7.86 -11.37 43.71
N ILE A 118 6.86 -11.99 43.06
CA ILE A 118 6.62 -11.87 41.62
C ILE A 118 5.97 -10.51 41.32
N ARG A 119 5.09 -10.04 42.21
CA ARG A 119 4.44 -8.73 42.10
C ARG A 119 5.45 -7.59 42.09
N GLU A 120 6.41 -7.59 42.99
CA GLU A 120 7.42 -6.52 43.09
C GLU A 120 8.31 -6.46 41.83
N ALA A 121 8.74 -7.61 41.30
CA ALA A 121 9.53 -7.70 40.07
C ALA A 121 8.77 -7.31 38.79
N ILE A 122 7.46 -7.54 38.74
CA ILE A 122 6.60 -7.29 37.57
C ILE A 122 5.97 -5.89 37.60
N SER A 123 5.73 -5.34 38.79
CA SER A 123 4.86 -4.17 38.99
C SER A 123 5.28 -2.92 38.26
N THR A 124 6.58 -2.61 38.20
CA THR A 124 7.05 -1.36 37.59
C THR A 124 7.37 -1.51 36.10
N ASN A 125 8.01 -2.61 35.72
CA ASN A 125 8.43 -2.82 34.34
C ASN A 125 7.27 -3.27 33.45
N ILE A 126 6.52 -4.30 33.85
CA ILE A 126 5.50 -4.89 32.95
C ILE A 126 4.24 -4.03 32.91
N GLN A 127 3.84 -3.39 34.00
CA GLN A 127 2.70 -2.46 33.99
C GLN A 127 2.95 -1.29 33.03
N SER A 128 4.13 -0.69 33.04
CA SER A 128 4.45 0.41 32.12
C SER A 128 4.44 -0.03 30.65
N TYR A 129 4.92 -1.24 30.31
CA TYR A 129 4.79 -1.78 28.96
C TYR A 129 3.34 -2.09 28.56
N VAL A 130 2.53 -2.63 29.46
CA VAL A 130 1.12 -2.93 29.21
C VAL A 130 0.32 -1.65 28.97
N VAL A 131 0.52 -0.64 29.82
CA VAL A 131 -0.12 0.67 29.68
C VAL A 131 0.33 1.37 28.40
N ALA A 132 1.64 1.37 28.12
CA ALA A 132 2.18 1.92 26.87
C ALA A 132 1.63 1.20 25.63
N GLY A 133 1.49 -0.13 25.69
CA GLY A 133 0.85 -0.93 24.66
C GLY A 133 -0.62 -0.56 24.45
N GLY A 134 -1.38 -0.37 25.53
CA GLY A 134 -2.76 0.10 25.48
C GLY A 134 -2.90 1.47 24.81
N THR A 135 -2.06 2.42 25.21
CA THR A 135 -2.00 3.77 24.63
C THR A 135 -1.61 3.73 23.14
N TYR A 136 -0.67 2.87 22.76
CA TYR A 136 -0.31 2.64 21.35
C TYR A 136 -1.48 2.11 20.52
N LEU A 137 -2.27 1.17 21.06
CA LEU A 137 -3.47 0.66 20.38
C LEU A 137 -4.51 1.75 20.17
N ILE A 138 -4.71 2.63 21.16
CA ILE A 138 -5.60 3.78 21.06
C ILE A 138 -5.12 4.73 19.95
N HIS A 139 -3.83 5.09 19.92
CA HIS A 139 -3.28 5.92 18.85
C HIS A 139 -3.35 5.27 17.46
N SER A 140 -3.22 3.94 17.39
CA SER A 140 -3.30 3.19 16.14
C SER A 140 -4.67 3.30 15.46
N VAL A 141 -5.73 3.58 16.22
CA VAL A 141 -7.08 3.82 15.67
C VAL A 141 -7.10 5.03 14.74
N THR A 142 -6.47 6.14 15.15
CA THR A 142 -6.37 7.35 14.32
C THR A 142 -5.59 7.06 13.04
N ASN A 143 -4.50 6.31 13.13
CA ASN A 143 -3.71 5.90 11.97
C ASN A 143 -4.50 5.02 10.99
N ILE A 144 -5.35 4.11 11.49
CA ILE A 144 -6.23 3.29 10.67
C ILE A 144 -7.23 4.15 9.90
N TRP A 145 -7.77 5.19 10.55
CA TRP A 145 -8.69 6.12 9.90
C TRP A 145 -8.00 6.92 8.78
N GLU A 146 -6.83 7.50 9.06
CA GLU A 146 -6.02 8.22 8.08
C GLU A 146 -5.62 7.32 6.90
N PHE A 147 -5.23 6.08 7.19
CA PHE A 147 -4.90 5.10 6.16
C PHE A 147 -6.11 4.70 5.31
N SER A 148 -7.30 4.57 5.92
CA SER A 148 -8.54 4.26 5.21
C SER A 148 -8.94 5.37 4.23
N ILE A 149 -8.76 6.64 4.62
CA ILE A 149 -8.96 7.79 3.73
C ILE A 149 -7.97 7.73 2.56
N ASN A 150 -6.69 7.44 2.82
CA ASN A 150 -5.69 7.28 1.76
C ASN A 150 -6.07 6.16 0.77
N ILE A 151 -6.59 5.03 1.25
CA ILE A 151 -7.12 3.96 0.40
C ILE A 151 -8.24 4.48 -0.50
N PHE A 152 -9.22 5.19 0.09
CA PHE A 152 -10.35 5.71 -0.66
C PHE A 152 -9.93 6.68 -1.77
N ILE A 153 -9.05 7.65 -1.45
CA ILE A 153 -8.56 8.62 -2.43
C ILE A 153 -7.69 7.94 -3.49
N ALA A 154 -6.80 7.02 -3.10
CA ALA A 154 -5.96 6.26 -4.03
C ALA A 154 -6.79 5.43 -5.01
N LEU A 155 -7.93 4.91 -4.57
CA LEU A 155 -8.83 4.14 -5.41
C LEU A 155 -9.44 5.04 -6.51
N ILE A 156 -9.91 6.23 -6.17
CA ILE A 156 -10.44 7.21 -7.13
C ILE A 156 -9.35 7.61 -8.14
N LEU A 157 -8.16 7.96 -7.65
CA LEU A 157 -7.01 8.31 -8.50
C LEU A 157 -6.62 7.17 -9.45
N SER A 158 -6.67 5.93 -8.97
CA SER A 158 -6.34 4.77 -9.81
C SER A 158 -7.31 4.57 -10.97
N LEU A 159 -8.62 4.87 -10.79
CA LEU A 159 -9.56 4.88 -11.92
C LEU A 159 -9.18 5.95 -12.92
N PHE A 160 -8.97 7.17 -12.46
CA PHE A 160 -8.71 8.28 -13.36
C PHE A 160 -7.48 7.97 -14.23
N LEU A 161 -6.44 7.42 -13.60
CA LEU A 161 -5.22 6.99 -14.29
C LEU A 161 -5.48 5.88 -15.32
N ILE A 162 -6.31 4.88 -15.01
CA ILE A 162 -6.64 3.79 -15.94
C ILE A 162 -7.50 4.27 -17.11
N VAL A 163 -8.50 5.13 -16.84
CA VAL A 163 -9.41 5.67 -17.86
C VAL A 163 -8.67 6.59 -18.82
N GLU A 164 -7.81 7.47 -18.32
CA GLU A 164 -7.04 8.41 -19.15
C GLU A 164 -5.70 7.85 -19.66
N LYS A 165 -5.45 6.56 -19.45
CA LYS A 165 -4.18 5.93 -19.77
C LYS A 165 -3.73 6.17 -21.21
N ASP A 166 -4.61 5.92 -22.19
CA ASP A 166 -4.24 6.00 -23.61
C ASP A 166 -3.89 7.44 -24.01
N THR A 167 -4.67 8.42 -23.55
CA THR A 167 -4.38 9.85 -23.72
C THR A 167 -3.05 10.23 -23.08
N THR A 168 -2.80 9.76 -21.86
CA THR A 168 -1.56 10.00 -21.12
C THR A 168 -0.34 9.44 -21.86
N ILE A 169 -0.45 8.24 -22.45
CA ILE A 169 0.63 7.64 -23.23
C ILE A 169 0.93 8.47 -24.49
N ILE A 170 -0.10 8.94 -25.20
CA ILE A 170 0.08 9.79 -26.39
C ILE A 170 0.78 11.10 -26.00
N PHE A 171 0.35 11.73 -24.91
CA PHE A 171 0.97 12.94 -24.38
C PHE A 171 2.44 12.71 -23.99
N LEU A 172 2.72 11.67 -23.21
CA LEU A 172 4.07 11.32 -22.76
C LEU A 172 5.01 10.97 -23.91
N ASN A 173 4.53 10.30 -24.96
CA ASN A 173 5.37 9.98 -26.12
C ASN A 173 5.81 11.24 -26.90
N LYS A 174 5.07 12.36 -26.83
CA LYS A 174 5.52 13.63 -27.43
C LYS A 174 6.76 14.18 -26.72
N PHE A 175 6.95 13.91 -25.42
CA PHE A 175 8.15 14.32 -24.69
C PHE A 175 9.43 13.66 -25.19
N ALA A 176 9.34 12.47 -25.80
CA ALA A 176 10.51 11.79 -26.37
C ALA A 176 11.23 12.63 -27.43
N PHE A 177 10.50 13.49 -28.14
CA PHE A 177 11.04 14.36 -29.19
C PHE A 177 11.40 15.77 -28.69
N SER A 178 11.24 16.04 -27.40
CA SER A 178 11.59 17.34 -26.80
C SER A 178 13.09 17.47 -26.51
N LYS A 179 13.56 18.70 -26.24
CA LYS A 179 14.95 18.97 -25.78
C LYS A 179 15.36 18.16 -24.54
N VAL A 180 14.39 17.69 -23.76
CA VAL A 180 14.58 16.93 -22.52
C VAL A 180 14.17 15.45 -22.70
N GLY A 181 14.07 14.98 -23.95
CA GLY A 181 13.62 13.62 -24.28
C GLY A 181 14.46 12.51 -23.67
N PHE A 182 15.75 12.76 -23.39
CA PHE A 182 16.63 11.80 -22.72
C PHE A 182 16.13 11.38 -21.33
N ILE A 183 15.51 12.29 -20.56
CA ILE A 183 14.94 12.00 -19.24
C ILE A 183 13.74 11.07 -19.40
N TYR A 184 12.83 11.39 -20.33
CA TYR A 184 11.64 10.56 -20.59
C TYR A 184 12.02 9.15 -21.03
N ILE A 185 12.97 9.00 -21.96
CA ILE A 185 13.44 7.69 -22.43
C ILE A 185 14.02 6.88 -21.25
N TYR A 186 14.80 7.53 -20.39
CA TYR A 186 15.37 6.89 -19.21
C TYR A 186 14.29 6.47 -18.20
N TYR A 187 13.32 7.34 -17.89
CA TYR A 187 12.21 7.03 -16.99
C TYR A 187 11.27 5.97 -17.54
N LYS A 188 11.00 5.95 -18.85
CA LYS A 188 10.23 4.89 -19.50
C LYS A 188 10.92 3.53 -19.32
N LYS A 189 12.25 3.46 -19.44
CA LYS A 189 13.03 2.24 -19.21
C LYS A 189 13.02 1.85 -17.72
N LEU A 190 13.27 2.80 -16.82
CA LEU A 190 13.23 2.56 -15.38
C LEU A 190 11.85 2.09 -14.92
N GLY A 191 10.78 2.74 -15.35
CA GLY A 191 9.41 2.39 -15.02
C GLY A 191 9.05 0.97 -15.49
N LYS A 192 9.44 0.59 -16.72
CA LYS A 192 9.26 -0.79 -17.21
C LYS A 192 9.98 -1.82 -16.32
N ASN A 193 11.22 -1.54 -15.94
CA ASN A 193 11.98 -2.42 -15.05
C ASN A 193 11.37 -2.46 -13.65
N PHE A 194 10.94 -1.31 -13.12
CA PHE A 194 10.29 -1.19 -11.82
C PHE A 194 9.00 -2.01 -11.77
N VAL A 195 8.10 -1.87 -12.75
CA VAL A 195 6.85 -2.65 -12.80
C VAL A 195 7.13 -4.16 -12.88
N ASN A 196 8.11 -4.58 -13.68
CA ASN A 196 8.46 -5.99 -13.79
C ASN A 196 9.04 -6.57 -12.48
N SER A 197 9.91 -5.81 -11.81
CA SER A 197 10.46 -6.22 -10.51
C SER A 197 9.39 -6.20 -9.42
N PHE A 198 8.53 -5.17 -9.42
CA PHE A 198 7.43 -5.04 -8.48
C PHE A 198 6.43 -6.20 -8.61
N ALA A 199 6.08 -6.60 -9.83
CA ALA A 199 5.22 -7.75 -10.07
C ALA A 199 5.75 -9.04 -9.40
N LYS A 200 7.06 -9.31 -9.54
CA LYS A 200 7.73 -10.45 -8.89
C LYS A 200 7.72 -10.36 -7.37
N VAL A 201 7.89 -9.14 -6.84
CA VAL A 201 7.83 -8.89 -5.39
C VAL A 201 6.42 -9.14 -4.86
N ILE A 202 5.39 -8.65 -5.56
CA ILE A 202 3.98 -8.87 -5.19
C ILE A 202 3.62 -10.36 -5.21
N GLU A 203 4.05 -11.10 -6.23
CA GLU A 203 3.82 -12.55 -6.32
C GLU A 203 4.43 -13.28 -5.11
N THR A 204 5.68 -12.96 -4.78
CA THR A 204 6.37 -13.51 -3.60
C THR A 204 5.66 -13.14 -2.30
N GLN A 205 5.29 -11.87 -2.12
CA GLN A 205 4.59 -11.39 -0.92
C GLN A 205 3.24 -12.06 -0.73
N PHE A 206 2.48 -12.23 -1.82
CA PHE A 206 1.20 -12.91 -1.80
C PHE A 206 1.36 -14.37 -1.36
N LEU A 207 2.32 -15.10 -1.93
CA LEU A 207 2.63 -16.48 -1.55
C LEU A 207 3.01 -16.58 -0.06
N ILE A 208 3.89 -15.70 0.42
CA ILE A 208 4.30 -15.66 1.83
C ILE A 208 3.09 -15.40 2.74
N SER A 209 2.25 -14.41 2.40
CA SER A 209 1.07 -14.08 3.21
C SER A 209 0.07 -15.24 3.28
N LEU A 210 -0.10 -15.98 2.18
CA LEU A 210 -0.98 -17.14 2.11
C LEU A 210 -0.45 -18.29 2.97
N ILE A 211 0.84 -18.61 2.85
CA ILE A 211 1.49 -19.63 3.68
C ILE A 211 1.37 -19.28 5.17
N ASN A 212 1.68 -18.03 5.53
CA ASN A 212 1.56 -17.57 6.91
C ASN A 212 0.13 -17.67 7.43
N THR A 213 -0.87 -17.29 6.61
CA THR A 213 -2.28 -17.40 6.98
C THR A 213 -2.68 -18.85 7.25
N ILE A 214 -2.24 -19.79 6.40
CA ILE A 214 -2.52 -21.22 6.57
C ILE A 214 -1.87 -21.75 7.85
N LEU A 215 -0.58 -21.45 8.09
CA LEU A 215 0.13 -21.89 9.28
C LEU A 215 -0.53 -21.34 10.56
N THR A 216 -0.89 -20.06 10.57
CA THR A 216 -1.60 -19.44 11.69
C THR A 216 -2.98 -20.06 11.90
N ALA A 217 -3.73 -20.33 10.83
CA ALA A 217 -5.04 -20.99 10.94
C ALA A 217 -4.94 -22.40 11.54
N ILE A 218 -3.94 -23.20 11.10
CA ILE A 218 -3.67 -24.52 11.66
C ILE A 218 -3.29 -24.41 13.14
N SER A 219 -2.38 -23.49 13.47
CA SER A 219 -1.90 -23.31 14.84
C SER A 219 -3.03 -22.90 15.79
N LEU A 220 -3.89 -21.97 15.38
CA LEU A 220 -5.07 -21.56 16.15
C LEU A 220 -6.14 -22.65 16.25
N SER A 221 -6.30 -23.49 15.22
CA SER A 221 -7.19 -24.65 15.26
C SER A 221 -6.70 -25.70 16.27
N ILE A 222 -5.39 -25.99 16.30
CA ILE A 222 -4.79 -26.89 17.30
C ILE A 222 -5.00 -26.37 18.73
N LEU A 223 -4.89 -25.05 18.93
CA LEU A 223 -5.12 -24.40 20.22
C LEU A 223 -6.61 -24.30 20.62
N GLY A 224 -7.54 -24.74 19.76
CA GLY A 224 -8.98 -24.76 20.04
C GLY A 224 -9.68 -23.40 19.89
N PHE A 225 -9.01 -22.38 19.33
CA PHE A 225 -9.60 -21.07 19.08
C PHE A 225 -10.48 -21.03 17.82
N ILE A 226 -10.20 -21.91 16.85
CA ILE A 226 -10.99 -22.06 15.63
C ILE A 226 -11.75 -23.38 15.75
N LYS A 227 -13.05 -23.29 16.05
CA LYS A 227 -14.00 -24.39 15.90
C LYS A 227 -14.57 -24.42 14.50
#